data_AF-A0A3M7MNU8-F1
#
_entry.id   AF-A0A3M7MNU8-F1
#
_cell.length_a   1.000
_cell.length_b   1.000
_cell.length_c   1.000
_cell.angle_alpha   90.00
_cell.angle_beta   90.00
_cell.angle_gamma   90.00
#
_symmetry.space_group_name_H-M   'P 1'
#
loop_
_entity.id
_entity.type
_entity.pdbx_description
1 polymer ?
#
loop_
_entity_poly.entity_id
_entity_poly.type
_entity_poly.pdbx_seq_one_letter_code
_entity_poly.pdbx_strand_id
1 'polypeptide(L)'
;MVSLWVSLQRNLSLQDVQAGINILIDVLCAAVIFVFGRVLWQRAAVKVAKQQNVSLPSLLSVGSPGDVYDVLVLLKKKLFTAEFAMILIQCLVVIVMSGAAIASGPLARFSCREHTINQTQKVFGNLASRSIENINSFLIEWDNTTKQLDQAGFPDDQLLDFMPDSTVPWMYRESEWNNTWSLTCDRTENSPLTLRTTAARWTNSPDIDDNFPGLEVAFQTQTFKFYSANRADYYLGSVLRDILLFIYAVTDEDYSQAESTARTLQMAFVAVHLQGVSRNMSDTRGDYPFLDGPVASAAFSKIQCTVARQLDIASTYDVAFPDVSDAKTTSLTTSIATAYTAQLMTLSASGFVVPLPNTHDLLRFYQSYFAVKDTLMHRPVIRHITVAIKVVQISTIFLIVTSFVTVLTLLGSFSLGIFAVCHNDVVTSTPQSKLDWMMQSIQSHSRSPVDSKGRPRWSVSAPPVGSPPAYASVPQYVAGDDEAYNVSSNQDNNNNNNTTGRFLFSDWRPRQSRSQQSPAVGAPGSTELSRFPDNSLRSVPSYTSDQFDTTSDAATATGATLMMMI
;
A
#
# COMPACT_ATOMS: atom_id res chain seq x y z
N MET A 1 4.41 -32.71 -3.19
CA MET A 1 4.93 -31.50 -2.51
C MET A 1 3.76 -30.81 -1.85
N VAL A 2 3.73 -30.72 -0.51
CA VAL A 2 2.63 -30.04 0.20
C VAL A 2 2.85 -28.54 0.06
N SER A 3 1.91 -27.81 -0.54
CA SER A 3 1.98 -26.35 -0.59
C SER A 3 1.92 -25.81 0.84
N LEU A 4 2.96 -25.10 1.26
CA LEU A 4 3.06 -24.50 2.61
C LEU A 4 2.05 -23.34 2.80
N TRP A 5 1.41 -22.90 1.72
CA TRP A 5 0.52 -21.75 1.67
C TRP A 5 -0.74 -22.06 0.85
N VAL A 6 -1.88 -21.54 1.29
CA VAL A 6 -3.18 -21.65 0.64
C VAL A 6 -3.63 -20.26 0.20
N SER A 7 -3.88 -20.08 -1.11
CA SER A 7 -4.38 -18.81 -1.66
C SER A 7 -5.89 -18.67 -1.41
N LEU A 8 -6.33 -17.53 -0.90
CA LEU A 8 -7.76 -17.21 -0.74
C LEU A 8 -8.38 -16.67 -2.03
N GLN A 9 -9.72 -16.64 -2.04
CA GLN A 9 -10.50 -16.00 -3.10
C GLN A 9 -10.08 -14.55 -3.32
N ARG A 10 -10.28 -14.11 -4.57
CA ARG A 10 -9.89 -12.79 -5.06
C ARG A 10 -10.76 -11.71 -4.41
N ASN A 11 -10.17 -10.55 -4.17
CA ASN A 11 -10.77 -9.32 -3.64
C ASN A 11 -10.75 -9.15 -2.11
N LEU A 12 -10.10 -10.04 -1.37
CA LEU A 12 -9.85 -9.78 0.05
C LEU A 12 -8.55 -9.01 0.22
N SER A 13 -8.61 -7.86 0.90
CA SER A 13 -7.39 -7.14 1.26
C SER A 13 -6.63 -7.93 2.32
N LEU A 14 -5.29 -7.83 2.31
CA LEU A 14 -4.46 -8.46 3.34
C LEU A 14 -4.87 -8.00 4.75
N GLN A 15 -5.27 -6.73 4.88
CA GLN A 15 -5.66 -6.13 6.15
C GLN A 15 -6.96 -6.74 6.68
N ASP A 16 -7.97 -6.94 5.82
CA ASP A 16 -9.24 -7.54 6.21
C ASP A 16 -9.07 -9.00 6.64
N VAL A 17 -8.24 -9.76 5.91
CA VAL A 17 -7.93 -11.16 6.27
C VAL A 17 -7.18 -11.22 7.60
N GLN A 18 -6.19 -10.35 7.81
CA GLN A 18 -5.46 -10.28 9.08
C GLN A 18 -6.38 -9.90 10.24
N ALA A 19 -7.30 -8.95 10.05
CA ALA A 19 -8.29 -8.58 11.06
C ALA A 19 -9.25 -9.74 11.37
N GLY A 20 -9.74 -10.45 10.35
CA GLY A 20 -10.59 -11.62 10.54
C GLY A 20 -9.89 -12.75 11.31
N ILE A 21 -8.63 -13.03 10.99
CA ILE A 21 -7.82 -14.02 11.70
C ILE A 21 -7.53 -13.58 13.14
N ASN A 22 -7.27 -12.30 13.37
CA ASN A 22 -7.08 -11.75 14.71
C ASN A 22 -8.28 -12.07 15.61
N ILE A 23 -9.48 -11.74 15.13
CA ILE A 23 -10.74 -12.01 15.84
C ILE A 23 -10.93 -13.51 16.04
N LEU A 24 -10.62 -14.34 15.04
CA LEU A 24 -10.73 -15.79 15.14
C LEU A 24 -9.83 -16.35 16.25
N ILE A 25 -8.57 -15.89 16.32
CA ILE A 25 -7.63 -16.30 17.38
C ILE A 25 -8.16 -15.91 18.76
N ASP A 26 -8.63 -14.66 18.91
CA ASP A 26 -9.13 -14.16 20.19
C ASP A 26 -10.35 -14.96 20.68
N VAL A 27 -11.32 -15.22 19.79
CA VAL A 27 -12.52 -16.01 20.09
C VAL A 27 -12.15 -17.45 20.44
N LEU A 28 -11.24 -18.08 19.69
CA LEU A 28 -10.79 -19.44 19.98
C LEU A 28 -10.05 -19.53 21.32
N CYS A 29 -9.17 -18.57 21.63
CA CYS A 29 -8.47 -18.52 22.92
C CYS A 29 -9.47 -18.40 24.08
N ALA A 30 -10.46 -17.52 23.97
CA ALA A 30 -11.51 -17.36 24.97
C ALA A 30 -12.35 -18.65 25.13
N ALA A 31 -12.72 -19.29 24.01
CA ALA A 31 -13.48 -20.53 24.03
C ALA A 31 -12.69 -21.69 24.66
N VAL A 32 -11.39 -21.82 24.37
CA VAL A 32 -10.51 -22.83 25.00
C VAL A 32 -10.44 -22.62 26.50
N ILE A 33 -10.19 -21.39 26.97
CA ILE A 33 -10.15 -21.07 28.41
C ILE A 33 -11.47 -21.45 29.07
N PHE A 34 -12.60 -21.06 28.47
CA PHE A 34 -13.93 -21.36 28.99
C PHE A 34 -14.22 -22.86 29.08
N VAL A 35 -14.04 -23.59 27.97
CA VAL A 35 -14.32 -25.03 27.91
C VAL A 35 -13.42 -25.79 28.87
N PHE A 36 -12.12 -25.47 28.90
CA PHE A 36 -11.16 -26.15 29.78
C PHE A 36 -11.47 -25.92 31.26
N GLY A 37 -11.72 -24.66 31.66
CA GLY A 37 -12.11 -24.31 33.02
C GLY A 37 -13.41 -25.01 33.45
N ARG A 38 -14.40 -25.08 32.56
CA ARG A 38 -15.69 -25.74 32.82
C ARG A 38 -15.58 -27.26 32.94
N VAL A 39 -14.83 -27.92 32.05
CA VAL A 39 -14.65 -29.39 32.11
C VAL A 39 -13.97 -29.80 33.42
N LEU A 40 -12.98 -29.05 33.87
CA LEU A 40 -12.29 -29.34 35.13
C LEU A 40 -13.16 -29.08 36.35
N TRP A 41 -13.93 -27.99 36.34
CA TRP A 41 -14.92 -27.73 37.38
C TRP A 41 -15.95 -28.87 37.48
N GLN A 42 -16.50 -29.34 36.36
CA GLN A 42 -17.45 -30.45 36.35
C GLN A 42 -16.86 -31.73 36.97
N ARG A 43 -15.60 -32.06 36.64
CA ARG A 43 -14.91 -33.22 37.23
C ARG A 43 -14.79 -33.12 38.74
N ALA A 44 -14.54 -31.93 39.27
CA ALA A 44 -14.50 -31.69 40.71
C ALA A 44 -15.90 -31.76 41.35
N ALA A 45 -16.89 -31.14 40.72
CA ALA A 45 -18.28 -31.13 41.17
C ALA A 45 -18.86 -32.55 41.32
N VAL A 46 -18.58 -33.45 40.36
CA VAL A 46 -19.00 -34.86 40.45
C VAL A 46 -18.39 -35.57 41.67
N LYS A 47 -17.13 -35.27 42.01
CA LYS A 47 -16.48 -35.88 43.18
C LYS A 47 -17.11 -35.39 44.50
N VAL A 48 -17.47 -34.10 44.56
CA VAL A 48 -18.19 -33.52 45.71
C VAL A 48 -19.58 -34.12 45.84
N ALA A 49 -20.33 -34.22 44.73
CA ALA A 49 -21.66 -34.82 44.73
C ALA A 49 -21.64 -36.29 45.20
N LYS A 50 -20.55 -37.02 44.93
CA LYS A 50 -20.33 -38.40 45.39
C LYS A 50 -19.81 -38.50 46.84
N GLN A 51 -19.82 -37.41 47.62
CA GLN A 51 -19.38 -37.34 49.03
C GLN A 51 -17.95 -37.86 49.27
N GLN A 52 -17.08 -37.80 48.27
CA GLN A 52 -15.67 -38.13 48.45
C GLN A 52 -14.97 -36.95 49.15
N ASN A 53 -13.96 -37.22 49.97
CA ASN A 53 -13.12 -36.17 50.55
C ASN A 53 -12.38 -35.44 49.42
N VAL A 54 -12.95 -34.32 48.97
CA VAL A 54 -12.39 -33.49 47.90
C VAL A 54 -11.54 -32.39 48.55
N SER A 55 -10.27 -32.30 48.16
CA SER A 55 -9.40 -31.22 48.61
C SER A 55 -9.93 -29.88 48.06
N LEU A 56 -10.10 -28.88 48.92
CA LEU A 56 -10.54 -27.52 48.55
C LEU A 56 -9.85 -26.95 47.28
N PRO A 57 -8.54 -27.17 47.06
CA PRO A 57 -7.88 -26.69 45.84
C PRO A 57 -8.48 -27.22 44.54
N SER A 58 -9.03 -28.43 44.54
CA SER A 58 -9.60 -29.04 43.33
C SER A 58 -10.92 -28.41 42.89
N LEU A 59 -11.54 -27.58 43.73
CA LEU A 59 -12.73 -26.78 43.40
C LEU A 59 -12.38 -25.41 42.82
N LEU A 60 -11.10 -25.02 42.88
CA LEU A 60 -10.64 -23.77 42.32
C LEU A 60 -10.60 -23.88 40.79
N SER A 61 -11.31 -22.98 40.11
CA SER A 61 -11.26 -22.83 38.66
C SER A 61 -10.65 -21.48 38.31
N VAL A 62 -9.62 -21.51 37.48
CA VAL A 62 -8.88 -20.34 37.04
C VAL A 62 -9.38 -19.96 35.64
N GLY A 63 -10.07 -18.82 35.53
CA GLY A 63 -10.69 -18.37 34.27
C GLY A 63 -10.06 -17.13 33.66
N SER A 64 -9.21 -16.42 34.40
CA SER A 64 -8.61 -15.16 33.97
C SER A 64 -7.14 -15.06 34.37
N PRO A 65 -6.33 -14.24 33.69
CA PRO A 65 -4.95 -13.95 34.10
C PRO A 65 -4.84 -13.41 35.53
N GLY A 66 -5.85 -12.66 36.00
CA GLY A 66 -5.92 -12.18 37.39
C GLY A 66 -6.01 -13.34 38.38
N ASP A 67 -6.88 -14.32 38.11
CA ASP A 67 -6.98 -15.52 38.95
C ASP A 67 -5.65 -16.31 38.97
N VAL A 68 -4.92 -16.35 37.85
CA VAL A 68 -3.59 -17.01 37.79
C VAL A 68 -2.61 -16.31 38.73
N TYR A 69 -2.57 -14.98 38.70
CA TYR A 69 -1.70 -14.20 39.57
C TYR A 69 -2.01 -14.44 41.06
N ASP A 70 -3.30 -14.41 41.43
CA ASP A 70 -3.74 -14.66 42.81
C ASP A 70 -3.32 -16.06 43.28
N VAL A 71 -3.48 -17.08 42.44
CA VAL A 71 -3.09 -18.46 42.73
C VAL A 71 -1.58 -18.61 42.90
N LEU A 72 -0.79 -17.95 42.04
CA LEU A 72 0.67 -17.95 42.12
C LEU A 72 1.17 -17.29 43.40
N VAL A 73 0.58 -16.15 43.77
CA VAL A 73 0.93 -15.41 45.00
C VAL A 73 0.53 -16.20 46.25
N LEU A 74 -0.64 -16.86 46.22
CA LEU A 74 -1.17 -17.62 47.35
C LEU A 74 -0.40 -18.94 47.59
N LEU A 75 -0.15 -19.72 46.53
CA LEU A 75 0.43 -21.06 46.65
C LEU A 75 1.96 -21.08 46.56
N LYS A 76 2.59 -20.06 45.96
CA LYS A 76 4.06 -19.92 45.80
C LYS A 76 4.71 -21.25 45.38
N LYS A 77 5.68 -21.75 46.16
CA LYS A 77 6.40 -23.00 45.88
C LYS A 77 5.54 -24.26 46.01
N LYS A 78 4.41 -24.21 46.73
CA LYS A 78 3.50 -25.36 46.89
C LYS A 78 2.71 -25.68 45.63
N LEU A 79 2.66 -24.77 44.66
CA LEU A 79 2.01 -24.99 43.36
C LEU A 79 2.69 -26.12 42.55
N PHE A 80 3.97 -26.39 42.79
CA PHE A 80 4.74 -27.43 42.09
C PHE A 80 4.58 -28.83 42.70
N THR A 81 3.80 -28.99 43.76
CA THR A 81 3.50 -30.30 44.34
C THR A 81 2.47 -31.04 43.48
N ALA A 82 2.59 -32.38 43.39
CA ALA A 82 1.70 -33.22 42.58
C ALA A 82 0.20 -33.02 42.88
N GLU A 83 -0.13 -32.66 44.12
CA GLU A 83 -1.51 -32.35 44.56
C GLU A 83 -2.13 -31.15 43.83
N PHE A 84 -1.32 -30.22 43.32
CA PHE A 84 -1.76 -29.00 42.63
C PHE A 84 -1.51 -29.04 41.12
N ALA A 85 -1.07 -30.17 40.57
CA ALA A 85 -0.70 -30.31 39.15
C ALA A 85 -1.81 -29.89 38.18
N MET A 86 -3.09 -30.18 38.50
CA MET A 86 -4.22 -29.77 37.66
C MET A 86 -4.45 -28.25 37.65
N ILE A 87 -4.20 -27.58 38.77
CA ILE A 87 -4.29 -26.11 38.88
C ILE A 87 -3.12 -25.47 38.14
N LEU A 88 -1.93 -26.06 38.23
CA LEU A 88 -0.77 -25.63 37.44
C LEU A 88 -1.04 -25.72 35.94
N ILE A 89 -1.67 -26.81 35.47
CA ILE A 89 -2.07 -26.96 34.06
C ILE A 89 -3.12 -25.90 33.67
N GLN A 90 -4.13 -25.63 34.51
CA GLN A 90 -5.09 -24.53 34.25
C GLN A 90 -4.38 -23.18 34.12
N CYS A 91 -3.46 -22.87 35.04
CA CYS A 91 -2.71 -21.63 35.00
C CYS A 91 -1.88 -21.53 33.71
N LEU A 92 -1.22 -22.62 33.32
CA LEU A 92 -0.44 -22.68 32.07
C LEU A 92 -1.33 -22.44 30.85
N VAL A 93 -2.48 -23.11 30.76
CA VAL A 93 -3.43 -22.93 29.64
C VAL A 93 -3.92 -21.49 29.57
N VAL A 94 -4.31 -20.90 30.69
CA VAL A 94 -4.77 -19.50 30.74
C VAL A 94 -3.66 -18.54 30.33
N ILE A 95 -2.43 -18.70 30.83
CA ILE A 95 -1.28 -17.86 30.44
C ILE A 95 -0.99 -17.99 28.95
N VAL A 96 -0.90 -19.22 28.43
CA VAL A 96 -0.54 -19.47 27.02
C VAL A 96 -1.62 -18.94 26.08
N MET A 97 -2.90 -19.20 26.37
CA MET A 97 -4.02 -18.72 25.54
C MET A 97 -4.20 -17.21 25.64
N SER A 98 -4.01 -16.62 26.83
CA SER A 98 -4.05 -15.15 26.98
C SER A 98 -2.86 -14.49 26.26
N GLY A 99 -1.68 -15.11 26.33
CA GLY A 99 -0.51 -14.66 25.57
C GLY A 99 -0.73 -14.76 24.05
N ALA A 100 -1.35 -15.84 23.58
CA ALA A 100 -1.72 -16.01 22.17
C ALA A 100 -2.77 -14.98 21.72
N ALA A 101 -3.75 -14.64 22.57
CA ALA A 101 -4.73 -13.59 22.31
C ALA A 101 -4.09 -12.18 22.32
N ILE A 102 -3.07 -11.92 23.14
CA ILE A 102 -2.32 -10.65 23.05
C ILE A 102 -1.46 -10.62 21.78
N ALA A 103 -0.90 -11.77 21.39
CA ALA A 103 -0.08 -11.94 20.20
C ALA A 103 -0.91 -12.18 18.92
N SER A 104 -2.24 -12.09 18.96
CA SER A 104 -3.12 -12.43 17.84
C SER A 104 -2.84 -11.59 16.60
N GLY A 105 -2.56 -10.29 16.79
CA GLY A 105 -2.19 -9.39 15.69
C GLY A 105 -0.88 -9.81 14.99
N PRO A 106 0.24 -9.95 15.72
CA PRO A 106 1.48 -10.50 15.17
C PRO A 106 1.30 -11.89 14.53
N LEU A 107 0.57 -12.80 15.17
CA LEU A 107 0.31 -14.15 14.64
C LEU A 107 -0.48 -14.11 13.33
N ALA A 108 -1.49 -13.24 13.22
CA ALA A 108 -2.25 -13.02 12.00
C ALA A 108 -1.36 -12.49 10.87
N ARG A 109 -0.44 -11.56 11.19
CA ARG A 109 0.54 -11.05 10.23
C ARG A 109 1.52 -12.11 9.75
N PHE A 110 2.05 -12.96 10.63
CA PHE A 110 2.96 -14.04 10.22
C PHE A 110 2.25 -15.16 9.47
N SER A 111 0.97 -15.37 9.74
CA SER A 111 0.17 -16.41 9.10
C SER A 111 -0.35 -16.00 7.73
N CYS A 112 -0.21 -14.74 7.34
CA CYS A 112 -0.67 -14.20 6.07
C CYS A 112 0.45 -13.53 5.28
N ARG A 113 0.44 -13.68 3.96
CA ARG A 113 1.29 -12.88 3.08
C ARG A 113 0.56 -12.52 1.81
N GLU A 114 0.98 -11.42 1.20
CA GLU A 114 0.56 -11.06 -0.15
C GLU A 114 1.42 -11.80 -1.16
N HIS A 115 0.77 -12.32 -2.21
CA HIS A 115 1.45 -12.97 -3.32
C HIS A 115 0.76 -12.59 -4.63
N THR A 116 1.54 -12.35 -5.66
CA THR A 116 1.01 -12.05 -6.99
C THR A 116 0.88 -13.34 -7.78
N ILE A 117 -0.32 -13.63 -8.27
CA ILE A 117 -0.57 -14.74 -9.19
C ILE A 117 -0.90 -14.16 -10.55
N ASN A 118 -0.19 -14.64 -11.56
CA ASN A 118 -0.44 -14.31 -12.96
C ASN A 118 -1.55 -15.19 -13.47
N GLN A 119 -2.65 -14.60 -13.91
CA GLN A 119 -3.76 -15.35 -14.48
C GLN A 119 -4.38 -14.61 -15.66
N THR A 120 -4.65 -15.35 -16.72
CA THR A 120 -5.38 -14.85 -17.88
C THR A 120 -6.84 -14.55 -17.50
N GLN A 121 -7.29 -13.33 -17.76
CA GLN A 121 -8.66 -12.86 -17.54
C GLN A 121 -9.17 -12.05 -18.73
N LYS A 122 -10.50 -11.92 -18.81
CA LYS A 122 -11.15 -11.00 -19.75
C LYS A 122 -10.95 -9.57 -19.25
N VAL A 123 -10.19 -8.79 -19.99
CA VAL A 123 -9.89 -7.39 -19.68
C VAL A 123 -10.49 -6.51 -20.78
N PHE A 124 -11.16 -5.45 -20.34
CA PHE A 124 -11.62 -4.39 -21.22
C PHE A 124 -10.45 -3.47 -21.57
N GLY A 125 -10.43 -2.99 -22.79
CA GLY A 125 -9.49 -1.98 -23.24
C GLY A 125 -9.94 -1.38 -24.55
N ASN A 126 -9.12 -0.52 -25.13
CA ASN A 126 -9.42 0.16 -26.38
C ASN A 126 -8.46 -0.30 -27.48
N LEU A 127 -8.98 -0.54 -28.67
CA LEU A 127 -8.14 -0.71 -29.86
C LEU A 127 -7.55 0.63 -30.28
N ALA A 128 -6.31 0.57 -30.78
CA ALA A 128 -5.68 1.68 -31.47
C ALA A 128 -6.51 2.06 -32.71
N SER A 129 -6.48 3.35 -33.06
CA SER A 129 -7.28 3.92 -34.12
C SER A 129 -6.56 5.04 -34.83
N ARG A 130 -6.74 5.09 -36.15
CA ARG A 130 -6.13 6.11 -37.02
C ARG A 130 -6.88 7.44 -37.03
N SER A 131 -7.94 7.59 -36.24
CA SER A 131 -8.83 8.75 -36.28
C SER A 131 -8.20 10.05 -35.77
N ILE A 132 -7.14 9.97 -34.96
CA ILE A 132 -6.49 11.14 -34.36
C ILE A 132 -5.07 11.26 -34.89
N GLU A 133 -4.79 12.40 -35.51
CA GLU A 133 -3.48 12.68 -36.09
C GLU A 133 -2.46 12.99 -35.02
N ASN A 134 -2.76 13.90 -34.08
CA ASN A 134 -1.85 14.32 -33.02
C ASN A 134 -2.60 14.69 -31.72
N ILE A 135 -1.85 14.75 -30.62
CA ILE A 135 -2.35 15.19 -29.31
C ILE A 135 -1.27 16.02 -28.61
N ASN A 136 -1.69 17.00 -27.81
CA ASN A 136 -0.82 17.83 -26.98
C ASN A 136 -1.40 17.89 -25.56
N SER A 137 -0.56 18.09 -24.56
CA SER A 137 -0.96 18.35 -23.16
C SER A 137 -1.63 17.20 -22.39
N PHE A 138 -1.39 15.93 -22.77
CA PHE A 138 -1.88 14.73 -22.06
C PHE A 138 -0.84 14.16 -21.09
N LEU A 139 -0.24 15.05 -20.27
CA LEU A 139 0.91 14.70 -19.41
C LEU A 139 0.59 13.59 -18.42
N ILE A 140 -0.62 13.58 -17.85
CA ILE A 140 -1.02 12.60 -16.84
C ILE A 140 -1.22 11.23 -17.50
N GLU A 141 -1.84 11.19 -18.67
CA GLU A 141 -2.11 9.97 -19.42
C GLU A 141 -0.82 9.34 -19.93
N TRP A 142 0.15 10.14 -20.42
CA TRP A 142 1.46 9.63 -20.84
C TRP A 142 2.27 9.08 -19.65
N ASP A 143 2.28 9.76 -18.51
CA ASP A 143 2.97 9.29 -17.29
C ASP A 143 2.34 8.00 -16.75
N ASN A 144 0.99 7.95 -16.69
CA ASN A 144 0.27 6.74 -16.26
C ASN A 144 0.51 5.57 -17.24
N THR A 145 0.47 5.83 -18.54
CA THR A 145 0.73 4.84 -19.58
C THR A 145 2.17 4.34 -19.52
N THR A 146 3.14 5.23 -19.41
CA THR A 146 4.57 4.89 -19.23
C THR A 146 4.76 3.93 -18.05
N LYS A 147 4.20 4.28 -16.89
CA LYS A 147 4.27 3.43 -15.70
C LYS A 147 3.60 2.07 -15.90
N GLN A 148 2.48 2.01 -16.61
CA GLN A 148 1.80 0.75 -16.90
C GLN A 148 2.62 -0.13 -17.84
N LEU A 149 3.21 0.43 -18.89
CA LEU A 149 4.08 -0.30 -19.81
C LEU A 149 5.28 -0.90 -19.07
N ASP A 150 5.92 -0.10 -18.20
CA ASP A 150 7.05 -0.55 -17.40
C ASP A 150 6.66 -1.63 -16.40
N GLN A 151 5.53 -1.46 -15.69
CA GLN A 151 5.03 -2.45 -14.74
C GLN A 151 4.62 -3.76 -15.41
N ALA A 152 4.03 -3.68 -16.59
CA ALA A 152 3.64 -4.84 -17.37
C ALA A 152 4.84 -5.57 -17.99
N GLY A 153 6.02 -4.94 -18.04
CA GLY A 153 7.19 -5.45 -18.76
C GLY A 153 6.99 -5.43 -20.28
N PHE A 154 6.27 -4.43 -20.80
CA PHE A 154 6.06 -4.28 -22.23
C PHE A 154 7.38 -4.01 -22.95
N PRO A 155 7.69 -4.72 -24.05
CA PRO A 155 8.98 -4.62 -24.68
C PRO A 155 9.15 -3.29 -25.44
N ASP A 156 10.39 -2.91 -25.63
CA ASP A 156 10.79 -1.68 -26.32
C ASP A 156 10.68 -1.79 -27.85
N ASP A 157 10.51 -3.01 -28.37
CA ASP A 157 10.57 -3.34 -29.79
C ASP A 157 9.20 -3.45 -30.45
N GLN A 158 8.12 -3.00 -29.80
CA GLN A 158 6.75 -3.09 -30.33
C GLN A 158 5.92 -1.81 -30.07
N LEU A 159 4.85 -1.61 -30.86
CA LEU A 159 3.79 -0.65 -30.54
C LEU A 159 2.49 -1.37 -30.19
N LEU A 160 1.70 -0.77 -29.30
CA LEU A 160 0.43 -1.35 -28.84
C LEU A 160 -0.70 -1.08 -29.82
N ASP A 161 -1.31 -2.14 -30.34
CA ASP A 161 -2.58 -2.05 -31.07
C ASP A 161 -3.80 -2.09 -30.13
N PHE A 162 -3.58 -2.41 -28.86
CA PHE A 162 -4.62 -2.52 -27.84
C PHE A 162 -4.09 -2.00 -26.51
N MET A 163 -4.79 -1.06 -25.89
CA MET A 163 -4.45 -0.57 -24.56
C MET A 163 -5.48 -1.11 -23.56
N PRO A 164 -5.09 -1.99 -22.62
CA PRO A 164 -5.96 -2.44 -21.54
C PRO A 164 -6.39 -1.25 -20.66
N ASP A 165 -7.50 -1.40 -19.96
CA ASP A 165 -7.92 -0.41 -18.96
C ASP A 165 -6.80 -0.19 -17.92
N SER A 166 -6.46 1.09 -17.73
CA SER A 166 -5.48 1.58 -16.76
C SER A 166 -5.68 1.09 -15.32
N THR A 167 -6.90 0.66 -14.96
CA THR A 167 -7.19 0.15 -13.62
C THR A 167 -6.72 -1.29 -13.39
N VAL A 168 -6.39 -2.01 -14.47
CA VAL A 168 -6.05 -3.44 -14.43
C VAL A 168 -4.53 -3.62 -14.49
N PRO A 169 -3.91 -4.31 -13.51
CA PRO A 169 -2.48 -4.59 -13.52
C PRO A 169 -2.14 -5.73 -14.48
N TRP A 170 -2.21 -5.45 -15.78
CA TRP A 170 -1.89 -6.43 -16.82
C TRP A 170 -0.38 -6.67 -16.93
N MET A 171 -0.01 -7.83 -17.48
CA MET A 171 1.36 -8.23 -17.73
C MET A 171 1.52 -8.56 -19.21
N TYR A 172 2.65 -8.17 -19.79
CA TYR A 172 2.96 -8.53 -21.16
C TYR A 172 3.35 -10.02 -21.25
N ARG A 173 2.78 -10.71 -22.23
CA ARG A 173 3.16 -12.07 -22.62
C ARG A 173 2.99 -12.21 -24.12
N GLU A 174 4.09 -12.26 -24.85
CA GLU A 174 4.13 -12.30 -26.31
C GLU A 174 3.01 -13.14 -26.98
N SER A 175 2.71 -14.35 -26.49
CA SER A 175 1.65 -15.21 -27.05
C SER A 175 0.22 -14.66 -26.99
N GLU A 176 -0.04 -13.65 -26.16
CA GLU A 176 -1.35 -13.02 -25.96
C GLU A 176 -1.49 -11.71 -26.76
N TRP A 177 -0.39 -11.23 -27.33
CA TRP A 177 -0.31 -9.96 -28.03
C TRP A 177 0.04 -10.20 -29.50
N ASN A 178 -0.73 -9.59 -30.39
CA ASN A 178 -0.44 -9.60 -31.83
C ASN A 178 -0.29 -8.16 -32.29
N ASN A 179 0.81 -7.55 -31.88
CA ASN A 179 1.12 -6.16 -32.22
C ASN A 179 1.62 -6.09 -33.67
N THR A 180 1.07 -5.14 -34.42
CA THR A 180 1.28 -4.99 -35.86
C THR A 180 2.65 -4.40 -36.18
N TRP A 181 3.21 -3.60 -35.28
CA TRP A 181 4.46 -2.88 -35.51
C TRP A 181 5.58 -3.42 -34.62
N SER A 182 6.74 -3.62 -35.24
CA SER A 182 8.00 -3.90 -34.56
C SER A 182 9.01 -2.78 -34.78
N LEU A 183 9.94 -2.62 -33.84
CA LEU A 183 11.01 -1.64 -33.87
C LEU A 183 12.35 -2.34 -33.72
N THR A 184 13.29 -2.01 -34.60
CA THR A 184 14.70 -2.38 -34.43
C THR A 184 15.50 -1.10 -34.28
N CYS A 185 16.16 -0.93 -33.14
CA CYS A 185 16.73 0.35 -32.75
C CYS A 185 18.22 0.30 -32.42
N ASP A 186 18.98 1.26 -32.94
CA ASP A 186 20.33 1.59 -32.54
C ASP A 186 20.32 2.71 -31.50
N ARG A 187 21.08 2.53 -30.42
CA ARG A 187 21.08 3.42 -29.25
C ARG A 187 22.47 4.03 -29.04
N THR A 188 22.51 5.34 -28.84
CA THR A 188 23.70 6.11 -28.47
C THR A 188 23.38 6.88 -27.20
N GLU A 189 24.16 6.68 -26.13
CA GLU A 189 23.89 7.27 -24.82
C GLU A 189 24.94 8.30 -24.44
N ASN A 190 24.48 9.46 -23.96
CA ASN A 190 25.27 10.50 -23.31
C ASN A 190 26.63 10.78 -24.00
N SER A 191 26.57 10.98 -25.32
CA SER A 191 27.75 11.31 -26.13
C SER A 191 28.03 12.81 -26.05
N PRO A 192 29.26 13.23 -25.71
CA PRO A 192 29.61 14.65 -25.67
C PRO A 192 29.61 15.25 -27.07
N LEU A 193 29.24 16.53 -27.17
CA LEU A 193 29.19 17.28 -28.40
C LEU A 193 29.78 18.69 -28.17
N THR A 194 30.43 19.25 -29.19
CA THR A 194 30.88 20.64 -29.15
C THR A 194 29.99 21.44 -30.09
N LEU A 195 29.24 22.40 -29.53
CA LEU A 195 28.31 23.22 -30.28
C LEU A 195 28.60 24.72 -30.08
N ARG A 196 28.14 25.50 -31.06
CA ARG A 196 28.04 26.95 -31.00
C ARG A 196 26.60 27.31 -31.33
N THR A 197 26.05 28.35 -30.71
CA THR A 197 24.76 28.91 -31.13
C THR A 197 24.96 30.05 -32.11
N THR A 198 23.99 30.27 -32.98
CA THR A 198 23.93 31.45 -33.85
C THR A 198 22.70 32.30 -33.52
N ALA A 199 22.65 33.52 -34.05
CA ALA A 199 21.46 34.37 -33.99
C ALA A 199 20.48 34.07 -35.16
N ALA A 200 20.37 32.82 -35.57
CA ALA A 200 19.41 32.39 -36.57
C ALA A 200 17.98 32.42 -36.02
N ARG A 201 17.00 32.41 -36.93
CA ARG A 201 15.61 32.37 -36.54
C ARG A 201 15.29 30.97 -35.98
N TRP A 202 14.64 30.90 -34.83
CA TRP A 202 14.08 29.67 -34.30
C TRP A 202 12.76 29.38 -35.00
N THR A 203 12.76 28.35 -35.82
CA THR A 203 11.55 27.75 -36.38
C THR A 203 11.49 26.29 -35.91
N ASN A 204 10.29 25.72 -35.81
CA ASN A 204 10.13 24.30 -35.42
C ASN A 204 10.55 23.33 -36.55
N SER A 205 11.20 23.82 -37.61
CA SER A 205 11.51 23.15 -38.88
C SER A 205 12.90 23.65 -39.39
N PRO A 206 13.33 23.59 -40.67
CA PRO A 206 14.70 23.23 -41.05
C PRO A 206 15.89 24.12 -40.67
N ASP A 207 15.65 25.20 -39.94
CA ASP A 207 16.67 26.15 -39.51
C ASP A 207 17.39 25.69 -38.21
N ILE A 208 17.16 24.46 -37.73
CA ILE A 208 17.82 23.96 -36.51
C ILE A 208 19.34 23.85 -36.69
N ASP A 209 19.78 23.45 -37.89
CA ASP A 209 21.20 23.35 -38.26
C ASP A 209 21.83 24.76 -38.28
N ASP A 210 21.07 25.78 -38.68
CA ASP A 210 21.52 27.16 -38.65
C ASP A 210 21.70 27.66 -37.21
N ASN A 211 20.80 27.27 -36.29
CA ASN A 211 20.87 27.65 -34.87
C ASN A 211 22.01 26.94 -34.14
N PHE A 212 22.33 25.69 -34.51
CA PHE A 212 23.34 24.86 -33.85
C PHE A 212 24.31 24.18 -34.84
N PRO A 213 25.24 24.92 -35.45
CA PRO A 213 26.29 24.33 -36.27
C PRO A 213 27.11 23.29 -35.48
N GLY A 214 27.30 22.10 -36.06
CA GLY A 214 27.92 20.94 -35.41
C GLY A 214 26.92 19.87 -34.96
N LEU A 215 25.61 20.17 -34.95
CA LEU A 215 24.56 19.23 -34.57
C LEU A 215 24.42 18.06 -35.57
N GLU A 216 24.95 18.21 -36.79
CA GLU A 216 24.97 17.19 -37.84
C GLU A 216 25.64 15.87 -37.42
N VAL A 217 26.54 15.93 -36.42
CA VAL A 217 27.18 14.75 -35.83
C VAL A 217 26.16 13.87 -35.09
N ALA A 218 25.18 14.49 -34.44
CA ALA A 218 24.09 13.79 -33.77
C ALA A 218 22.94 13.48 -34.73
N PHE A 219 22.57 14.45 -35.57
CA PHE A 219 21.36 14.40 -36.37
C PHE A 219 21.54 14.97 -37.78
N GLN A 220 21.32 14.15 -38.82
CA GLN A 220 21.43 14.56 -40.22
C GLN A 220 20.05 14.86 -40.79
N THR A 221 19.72 16.14 -40.93
CA THR A 221 18.42 16.63 -41.44
C THR A 221 18.08 16.08 -42.83
N GLN A 222 19.08 15.92 -43.70
CA GLN A 222 18.91 15.46 -45.08
C GLN A 222 18.49 13.99 -45.22
N THR A 223 18.66 13.18 -44.17
CA THR A 223 18.30 11.75 -44.19
C THR A 223 16.80 11.54 -44.02
N PHE A 224 16.07 12.53 -43.48
CA PHE A 224 14.66 12.38 -43.11
C PHE A 224 13.78 13.36 -43.89
N LYS A 225 12.61 12.86 -44.32
CA LYS A 225 11.61 13.66 -45.04
C LYS A 225 10.93 14.68 -44.14
N PHE A 226 10.66 14.31 -42.89
CA PHE A 226 10.02 15.16 -41.89
C PHE A 226 10.84 15.17 -40.61
N TYR A 227 10.96 16.33 -39.98
CA TYR A 227 11.50 16.45 -38.64
C TYR A 227 10.95 17.68 -37.97
N SER A 228 10.99 17.67 -36.65
CA SER A 228 10.68 18.82 -35.82
C SER A 228 11.58 18.83 -34.60
N ALA A 229 11.71 20.00 -33.98
CA ALA A 229 12.39 20.14 -32.72
C ALA A 229 11.64 21.09 -31.80
N ASN A 230 11.66 20.75 -30.51
CA ASN A 230 11.14 21.60 -29.45
C ASN A 230 12.06 21.51 -28.22
N ARG A 231 11.98 22.48 -27.33
CA ARG A 231 12.89 22.58 -26.19
C ARG A 231 12.18 22.90 -24.88
N ALA A 232 12.75 22.40 -23.79
CA ALA A 232 12.53 22.87 -22.44
C ALA A 232 13.77 23.65 -22.00
N ASP A 233 13.61 24.85 -21.45
CA ASP A 233 14.74 25.67 -21.02
C ASP A 233 14.52 26.35 -19.66
N TYR A 234 15.63 26.67 -19.01
CA TYR A 234 15.67 27.50 -17.80
C TYR A 234 16.76 28.56 -17.95
N TYR A 235 16.42 29.80 -17.64
CA TYR A 235 17.32 30.95 -17.78
C TYR A 235 17.52 31.69 -16.47
N LEU A 236 18.70 32.29 -16.33
CA LEU A 236 19.05 33.19 -15.24
C LEU A 236 19.72 34.44 -15.84
N GLY A 237 18.97 35.54 -15.91
CA GLY A 237 19.41 36.76 -16.60
C GLY A 237 19.57 36.54 -18.11
N SER A 238 20.76 36.83 -18.64
CA SER A 238 21.10 36.71 -20.07
C SER A 238 21.63 35.32 -20.47
N VAL A 239 21.62 34.35 -19.56
CA VAL A 239 22.15 33.00 -19.82
C VAL A 239 21.05 31.97 -19.66
N LEU A 240 20.86 31.15 -20.69
CA LEU A 240 20.10 29.90 -20.63
C LEU A 240 21.01 28.87 -19.95
N ARG A 241 20.72 28.59 -18.68
CA ARG A 241 21.56 27.76 -17.83
C ARG A 241 21.56 26.32 -18.31
N ASP A 242 20.37 25.78 -18.56
CA ASP A 242 20.14 24.44 -19.09
C ASP A 242 19.03 24.48 -20.16
N ILE A 243 19.25 23.76 -21.25
CA ILE A 243 18.29 23.53 -22.33
C ILE A 243 18.26 22.04 -22.61
N LEU A 244 17.06 21.44 -22.62
CA LEU A 244 16.83 20.12 -23.21
C LEU A 244 16.11 20.31 -24.53
N LEU A 245 16.83 20.02 -25.62
CA LEU A 245 16.34 20.07 -26.98
C LEU A 245 15.96 18.66 -27.42
N PHE A 246 14.72 18.48 -27.88
CA PHE A 246 14.18 17.22 -28.36
C PHE A 246 13.91 17.32 -29.86
N ILE A 247 14.50 16.42 -30.63
CA ILE A 247 14.40 16.37 -32.08
C ILE A 247 13.82 15.01 -32.46
N TYR A 248 12.72 15.02 -33.20
CA TYR A 248 12.15 13.79 -33.77
C TYR A 248 12.08 13.93 -35.27
N ALA A 249 12.57 12.91 -35.97
CA ALA A 249 12.66 12.88 -37.42
C ALA A 249 12.22 11.52 -37.94
N VAL A 250 11.60 11.52 -39.11
CA VAL A 250 11.02 10.30 -39.68
C VAL A 250 10.92 10.40 -41.21
N THR A 251 11.05 9.25 -41.88
CA THR A 251 10.80 9.11 -43.31
C THR A 251 10.12 7.78 -43.61
N ASP A 252 9.20 7.78 -44.57
CA ASP A 252 8.57 6.57 -45.09
C ASP A 252 9.47 5.95 -46.16
N GLU A 253 9.81 4.67 -46.05
CA GLU A 253 10.57 3.95 -47.09
C GLU A 253 9.65 3.19 -48.06
N ASP A 254 8.50 2.72 -47.58
CA ASP A 254 7.54 1.93 -48.38
C ASP A 254 6.10 2.36 -48.09
N TYR A 255 5.65 3.43 -48.73
CA TYR A 255 4.30 3.97 -48.56
C TYR A 255 3.28 3.30 -49.50
N SER A 256 2.28 2.64 -48.92
CA SER A 256 1.17 2.05 -49.67
C SER A 256 0.04 3.06 -49.85
N GLN A 257 -0.17 3.56 -51.07
CA GLN A 257 -1.28 4.47 -51.38
C GLN A 257 -2.65 3.84 -51.14
N ALA A 258 -2.79 2.53 -51.41
CA ALA A 258 -4.05 1.81 -51.25
C ALA A 258 -4.49 1.72 -49.78
N GLU A 259 -3.52 1.57 -48.87
CA GLU A 259 -3.77 1.47 -47.44
C GLU A 259 -3.60 2.81 -46.71
N SER A 260 -3.16 3.83 -47.46
CA SER A 260 -2.81 5.17 -47.00
C SER A 260 -1.84 5.14 -45.82
N THR A 261 -0.88 4.22 -45.81
CA THR A 261 0.04 4.04 -44.67
C THR A 261 1.38 3.42 -45.08
N ALA A 262 2.41 3.67 -44.28
CA ALA A 262 3.73 3.12 -44.53
C ALA A 262 3.83 1.66 -44.03
N ARG A 263 4.62 0.86 -44.73
CA ARG A 263 5.03 -0.48 -44.29
C ARG A 263 6.32 -0.45 -43.50
N THR A 264 7.21 0.47 -43.83
CA THR A 264 8.49 0.68 -43.14
C THR A 264 8.75 2.17 -42.99
N LEU A 265 9.14 2.55 -41.78
CA LEU A 265 9.55 3.89 -41.40
C LEU A 265 10.99 3.85 -40.88
N GLN A 266 11.79 4.86 -41.23
CA GLN A 266 13.02 5.15 -40.50
C GLN A 266 12.77 6.36 -39.62
N MET A 267 13.02 6.23 -38.32
CA MET A 267 12.89 7.33 -37.37
C MET A 267 14.17 7.55 -36.58
N ALA A 268 14.40 8.79 -36.16
CA ALA A 268 15.41 9.16 -35.18
C ALA A 268 14.80 10.07 -34.12
N PHE A 269 15.07 9.78 -32.85
CA PHE A 269 14.70 10.61 -31.72
C PHE A 269 15.98 10.97 -30.96
N VAL A 270 16.27 12.27 -30.88
CA VAL A 270 17.48 12.82 -30.27
C VAL A 270 17.09 13.75 -29.13
N ALA A 271 17.71 13.57 -27.98
CA ALA A 271 17.70 14.55 -26.89
C ALA A 271 19.09 15.15 -26.77
N VAL A 272 19.18 16.48 -26.73
CA VAL A 272 20.42 17.23 -26.57
C VAL A 272 20.30 18.09 -25.33
N HIS A 273 21.25 17.98 -24.42
CA HIS A 273 21.38 18.85 -23.26
C HIS A 273 22.44 19.90 -23.55
N LEU A 274 22.08 21.17 -23.46
CA LEU A 274 22.98 22.31 -23.64
C LEU A 274 23.07 23.09 -22.33
N GLN A 275 24.27 23.55 -21.99
CA GLN A 275 24.51 24.38 -20.82
C GLN A 275 25.21 25.69 -21.16
N GLY A 276 24.83 26.75 -20.44
CA GLY A 276 25.49 28.06 -20.52
C GLY A 276 25.33 28.75 -21.88
N VAL A 277 24.15 28.67 -22.48
CA VAL A 277 23.86 29.28 -23.79
C VAL A 277 23.52 30.76 -23.61
N SER A 278 24.07 31.63 -24.45
CA SER A 278 23.78 33.06 -24.39
C SER A 278 22.40 33.37 -24.98
N ARG A 279 21.55 34.03 -24.20
CA ARG A 279 20.18 34.38 -24.58
C ARG A 279 20.12 35.77 -25.22
N ASN A 280 19.34 35.90 -26.29
CA ASN A 280 19.00 37.21 -26.84
C ASN A 280 17.88 37.88 -26.04
N MET A 281 18.23 38.81 -25.16
CA MET A 281 17.25 39.56 -24.35
C MET A 281 16.48 40.62 -25.14
N SER A 282 16.92 40.96 -26.36
CA SER A 282 16.25 41.95 -27.22
C SER A 282 15.10 41.34 -28.03
N ASP A 283 15.05 40.01 -28.11
CA ASP A 283 14.00 39.29 -28.82
C ASP A 283 12.73 39.16 -27.95
N THR A 284 11.78 40.05 -28.22
CA THR A 284 10.48 40.07 -27.54
C THR A 284 9.48 39.07 -28.10
N ARG A 285 9.74 38.51 -29.29
CA ARG A 285 8.84 37.57 -29.98
C ARG A 285 9.24 36.10 -29.79
N GLY A 286 10.49 35.84 -29.41
CA GLY A 286 11.04 34.49 -29.29
C GLY A 286 11.51 33.90 -30.62
N ASP A 287 11.52 34.70 -31.69
CA ASP A 287 11.94 34.30 -33.03
C ASP A 287 13.48 34.11 -33.13
N TYR A 288 14.27 34.74 -32.27
CA TYR A 288 15.74 34.75 -32.27
C TYR A 288 16.28 34.54 -30.85
N PRO A 289 16.04 33.37 -30.23
CA PRO A 289 16.21 33.17 -28.81
C PRO A 289 17.68 33.16 -28.35
N PHE A 290 18.61 32.90 -29.27
CA PHE A 290 20.03 32.74 -28.97
C PHE A 290 20.85 33.92 -29.51
N LEU A 291 21.96 34.20 -28.82
CA LEU A 291 23.03 35.01 -29.38
C LEU A 291 24.08 34.12 -30.02
N ASP A 292 24.82 34.67 -30.97
CA ASP A 292 25.99 34.01 -31.52
C ASP A 292 27.07 33.83 -30.43
N GLY A 293 27.48 32.60 -30.17
CA GLY A 293 28.44 32.31 -29.10
C GLY A 293 28.64 30.82 -28.80
N PRO A 294 29.68 30.47 -28.03
CA PRO A 294 29.96 29.07 -27.68
C PRO A 294 28.94 28.52 -26.69
N VAL A 295 28.64 27.22 -26.81
CA VAL A 295 27.91 26.46 -25.78
C VAL A 295 28.93 25.93 -24.77
N ALA A 296 28.70 26.13 -23.47
CA ALA A 296 29.68 25.77 -22.44
C ALA A 296 29.85 24.25 -22.30
N SER A 297 28.76 23.51 -22.43
CA SER A 297 28.74 22.04 -22.45
C SER A 297 27.55 21.55 -23.26
N ALA A 298 27.75 20.53 -24.08
CA ALA A 298 26.68 19.85 -24.79
C ALA A 298 26.89 18.33 -24.79
N ALA A 299 25.80 17.59 -24.65
CA ALA A 299 25.77 16.14 -24.78
C ALA A 299 24.45 15.70 -25.40
N PHE A 300 24.44 14.54 -26.04
CA PHE A 300 23.23 14.00 -26.66
C PHE A 300 23.05 12.50 -26.42
N SER A 301 21.79 12.10 -26.39
CA SER A 301 21.35 10.72 -26.47
C SER A 301 20.48 10.59 -27.71
N LYS A 302 20.69 9.52 -28.47
CA LYS A 302 20.04 9.29 -29.75
C LYS A 302 19.55 7.87 -29.82
N ILE A 303 18.32 7.71 -30.28
CA ILE A 303 17.79 6.44 -30.73
C ILE A 303 17.38 6.55 -32.20
N GLN A 304 17.81 5.60 -33.02
CA GLN A 304 17.44 5.50 -34.41
C GLN A 304 16.82 4.15 -34.65
N CYS A 305 15.59 4.10 -35.17
CA CYS A 305 14.85 2.87 -35.33
C CYS A 305 14.32 2.69 -36.74
N THR A 306 14.37 1.46 -37.21
CA THR A 306 13.52 0.99 -38.31
C THR A 306 12.23 0.44 -37.70
N VAL A 307 11.09 1.04 -38.06
CA VAL A 307 9.76 0.66 -37.59
C VAL A 307 9.05 -0.05 -38.73
N ALA A 308 8.82 -1.35 -38.58
CA ALA A 308 8.29 -2.21 -39.62
C ALA A 308 6.90 -2.74 -39.25
N ARG A 309 6.02 -2.75 -40.23
CA ARG A 309 4.65 -3.25 -40.10
C ARG A 309 4.57 -4.69 -40.60
N GLN A 310 3.89 -5.55 -39.84
CA GLN A 310 3.54 -6.88 -40.33
C GLN A 310 2.57 -6.77 -41.52
N LEU A 311 2.79 -7.60 -42.55
CA LEU A 311 2.02 -7.52 -43.81
C LEU A 311 0.66 -8.23 -43.74
N ASP A 312 0.52 -9.23 -42.88
CA ASP A 312 -0.69 -10.05 -42.77
C ASP A 312 -1.58 -9.55 -41.62
N ILE A 313 -2.25 -8.41 -41.84
CA ILE A 313 -3.14 -7.79 -40.86
C ILE A 313 -4.59 -7.79 -41.32
N ALA A 314 -5.50 -8.13 -40.39
CA ALA A 314 -6.93 -8.23 -40.67
C ALA A 314 -7.62 -6.88 -40.89
N SER A 315 -7.12 -5.80 -40.26
CA SER A 315 -7.64 -4.45 -40.38
C SER A 315 -6.48 -3.46 -40.34
N THR A 316 -6.39 -2.58 -41.32
CA THR A 316 -5.42 -1.47 -41.34
C THR A 316 -5.89 -0.27 -40.52
N TYR A 317 -7.09 -0.32 -39.93
CA TYR A 317 -7.70 0.79 -39.19
C TYR A 317 -7.54 0.65 -37.68
N ASP A 318 -7.54 -0.58 -37.17
CA ASP A 318 -7.52 -0.89 -35.73
C ASP A 318 -6.11 -1.33 -35.26
N VAL A 319 -5.12 -0.55 -35.66
CA VAL A 319 -3.69 -0.78 -35.40
C VAL A 319 -3.03 0.53 -34.99
N ALA A 320 -1.90 0.44 -34.28
CA ALA A 320 -1.09 1.61 -33.94
C ALA A 320 -0.74 2.39 -35.21
N PHE A 321 -0.65 3.72 -35.08
CA PHE A 321 -0.56 4.62 -36.22
C PHE A 321 0.65 5.57 -36.15
N PRO A 322 1.89 5.02 -36.26
CA PRO A 322 3.14 5.78 -36.22
C PRO A 322 3.44 6.58 -37.49
N ASP A 323 2.58 6.52 -38.52
CA ASP A 323 2.75 7.21 -39.81
C ASP A 323 3.11 8.68 -39.66
N VAL A 324 3.77 9.20 -40.68
CA VAL A 324 4.44 10.50 -40.62
C VAL A 324 3.56 11.66 -41.05
N SER A 325 3.65 12.77 -40.34
CA SER A 325 3.24 14.10 -40.81
C SER A 325 3.99 15.16 -40.01
N ASP A 326 4.13 16.36 -40.57
CA ASP A 326 4.77 17.49 -39.89
C ASP A 326 4.03 17.88 -38.59
N ALA A 327 2.70 17.77 -38.60
CA ALA A 327 1.87 17.99 -37.43
C ALA A 327 2.14 16.96 -36.31
N LYS A 328 2.43 15.71 -36.67
CA LYS A 328 2.75 14.63 -35.71
C LYS A 328 4.13 14.79 -35.09
N THR A 329 5.15 15.08 -35.91
CA THR A 329 6.53 15.28 -35.44
C THR A 329 6.60 16.47 -34.48
N THR A 330 5.90 17.56 -34.80
CA THR A 330 5.83 18.76 -33.96
C THR A 330 5.11 18.50 -32.64
N SER A 331 3.97 17.80 -32.65
CA SER A 331 3.24 17.47 -31.42
C SER A 331 4.03 16.54 -30.50
N LEU A 332 4.70 15.52 -31.04
CA LEU A 332 5.51 14.61 -30.23
C LEU A 332 6.66 15.34 -29.52
N THR A 333 7.43 16.17 -30.25
CA THR A 333 8.55 16.93 -29.66
C THR A 333 8.08 17.98 -28.66
N THR A 334 6.96 18.66 -28.93
CA THR A 334 6.32 19.59 -27.98
C THR A 334 5.87 18.88 -26.71
N SER A 335 5.30 17.69 -26.86
CA SER A 335 4.78 16.88 -25.76
C SER A 335 5.89 16.40 -24.83
N ILE A 336 6.99 15.87 -25.37
CA ILE A 336 8.14 15.46 -24.56
C ILE A 336 8.83 16.65 -23.90
N ALA A 337 9.01 17.76 -24.63
CA ALA A 337 9.60 18.97 -24.05
C ALA A 337 8.77 19.44 -22.84
N THR A 338 7.45 19.50 -22.99
CA THR A 338 6.53 19.88 -21.92
C THR A 338 6.62 18.91 -20.72
N ALA A 339 6.74 17.60 -20.96
CA ALA A 339 6.86 16.61 -19.90
C ALA A 339 8.13 16.80 -19.04
N TYR A 340 9.24 17.23 -19.65
CA TYR A 340 10.51 17.45 -18.96
C TYR A 340 10.67 18.85 -18.36
N THR A 341 9.87 19.84 -18.78
CA THR A 341 9.98 21.24 -18.34
C THR A 341 9.98 21.41 -16.82
N ALA A 342 9.03 20.80 -16.11
CA ALA A 342 8.89 20.99 -14.67
C ALA A 342 10.10 20.45 -13.88
N GLN A 343 10.60 19.28 -14.28
CA GLN A 343 11.79 18.67 -13.66
C GLN A 343 13.03 19.49 -13.97
N LEU A 344 13.22 19.90 -15.23
CA LEU A 344 14.33 20.75 -15.64
C LEU A 344 14.37 22.06 -14.85
N MET A 345 13.25 22.77 -14.74
CA MET A 345 13.17 24.01 -13.99
C MET A 345 13.53 23.82 -12.52
N THR A 346 13.03 22.74 -11.90
CA THR A 346 13.30 22.45 -10.48
C THR A 346 14.77 22.17 -10.23
N LEU A 347 15.40 21.33 -11.06
CA LEU A 347 16.81 20.96 -10.92
C LEU A 347 17.74 22.13 -11.25
N SER A 348 17.48 22.81 -12.36
CA SER A 348 18.30 23.93 -12.83
C SER A 348 18.21 25.15 -11.90
N ALA A 349 17.01 25.48 -11.37
CA ALA A 349 16.85 26.55 -10.38
C ALA A 349 17.57 26.25 -9.06
N SER A 350 17.55 24.98 -8.63
CA SER A 350 18.23 24.54 -7.40
C SER A 350 19.74 24.35 -7.58
N GLY A 351 20.24 24.47 -8.81
CA GLY A 351 21.65 24.27 -9.16
C GLY A 351 22.13 22.83 -9.10
N PHE A 352 21.21 21.87 -9.20
CA PHE A 352 21.55 20.46 -9.39
C PHE A 352 21.84 20.16 -10.87
N VAL A 353 22.55 19.07 -11.12
CA VAL A 353 22.81 18.57 -12.48
C VAL A 353 21.49 18.11 -13.10
N VAL A 354 21.16 18.65 -14.28
CA VAL A 354 20.02 18.17 -15.07
C VAL A 354 20.45 16.91 -15.80
N PRO A 355 19.81 15.75 -15.55
CA PRO A 355 20.15 14.53 -16.27
C PRO A 355 19.64 14.60 -17.71
N LEU A 356 20.48 14.17 -18.65
CA LEU A 356 20.07 13.95 -20.03
C LEU A 356 19.16 12.71 -20.09
N PRO A 357 17.99 12.77 -20.75
CA PRO A 357 17.10 11.61 -20.92
C PRO A 357 17.84 10.45 -21.61
N ASN A 358 17.71 9.25 -21.05
CA ASN A 358 18.30 8.06 -21.65
C ASN A 358 17.47 7.60 -22.88
N THR A 359 18.03 6.74 -23.73
CA THR A 359 17.33 6.27 -24.94
C THR A 359 16.11 5.40 -24.64
N HIS A 360 16.08 4.71 -23.50
CA HIS A 360 14.90 3.95 -23.07
C HIS A 360 13.73 4.88 -22.72
N ASP A 361 13.98 5.97 -22.00
CA ASP A 361 12.97 6.97 -21.63
C ASP A 361 12.40 7.66 -22.88
N LEU A 362 13.24 7.97 -23.87
CA LEU A 362 12.81 8.54 -25.15
C LEU A 362 11.90 7.57 -25.91
N LEU A 363 12.29 6.30 -25.99
CA LEU A 363 11.51 5.28 -26.68
C LEU A 363 10.21 4.94 -25.94
N ARG A 364 10.26 4.88 -24.61
CA ARG A 364 9.08 4.63 -23.78
C ARG A 364 8.10 5.79 -23.87
N PHE A 365 8.59 7.03 -23.89
CA PHE A 365 7.75 8.20 -24.17
C PHE A 365 7.09 8.09 -25.55
N TYR A 366 7.85 7.73 -26.59
CA TYR A 366 7.33 7.49 -27.94
C TYR A 366 6.21 6.44 -27.94
N GLN A 367 6.43 5.27 -27.33
CA GLN A 367 5.41 4.22 -27.21
C GLN A 367 4.17 4.70 -26.44
N SER A 368 4.36 5.42 -25.33
CA SER A 368 3.26 5.95 -24.52
C SER A 368 2.44 7.01 -25.27
N TYR A 369 3.11 7.86 -26.06
CA TYR A 369 2.47 8.89 -26.87
C TYR A 369 1.54 8.26 -27.90
N PHE A 370 2.02 7.27 -28.65
CA PHE A 370 1.20 6.58 -29.65
C PHE A 370 0.10 5.73 -29.01
N ALA A 371 0.38 5.04 -27.89
CA ALA A 371 -0.65 4.29 -27.17
C ALA A 371 -1.81 5.20 -26.72
N VAL A 372 -1.52 6.36 -26.13
CA VAL A 372 -2.56 7.32 -25.70
C VAL A 372 -3.28 7.93 -26.90
N LYS A 373 -2.52 8.42 -27.89
CA LYS A 373 -3.08 9.05 -29.10
C LYS A 373 -4.04 8.13 -29.84
N ASP A 374 -3.59 6.90 -30.10
CA ASP A 374 -4.32 5.97 -30.95
C ASP A 374 -5.54 5.38 -30.23
N THR A 375 -5.55 5.35 -28.90
CA THR A 375 -6.67 4.79 -28.11
C THR A 375 -7.62 5.83 -27.54
N LEU A 376 -7.37 7.12 -27.79
CA LEU A 376 -8.22 8.22 -27.34
C LEU A 376 -9.64 8.12 -27.95
N MET A 377 -9.77 7.64 -29.18
CA MET A 377 -11.07 7.24 -29.73
C MET A 377 -11.44 5.87 -29.15
N HIS A 378 -12.35 5.87 -28.17
CA HIS A 378 -12.79 4.66 -27.48
C HIS A 378 -13.42 3.65 -28.45
N ARG A 379 -12.63 2.65 -28.82
CA ARG A 379 -13.06 1.42 -29.52
C ARG A 379 -12.96 0.26 -28.55
N PRO A 380 -13.93 0.10 -27.64
CA PRO A 380 -13.83 -0.85 -26.55
C PRO A 380 -13.88 -2.29 -27.08
N VAL A 381 -12.93 -3.10 -26.64
CA VAL A 381 -12.90 -4.55 -26.90
C VAL A 381 -12.51 -5.31 -25.64
N ILE A 382 -12.83 -6.59 -25.62
CA ILE A 382 -12.49 -7.50 -24.54
C ILE A 382 -11.45 -8.49 -25.07
N ARG A 383 -10.29 -8.56 -24.42
CA ARG A 383 -9.24 -9.54 -24.73
C ARG A 383 -8.92 -10.39 -23.51
N HIS A 384 -8.43 -11.61 -23.75
CA HIS A 384 -7.95 -12.49 -22.71
C HIS A 384 -6.45 -12.24 -22.52
N ILE A 385 -6.09 -11.49 -21.49
CA ILE A 385 -4.70 -11.14 -21.19
C ILE A 385 -4.34 -11.54 -19.75
N THR A 386 -3.07 -11.78 -19.52
CA THR A 386 -2.52 -12.09 -18.20
C THR A 386 -2.57 -10.86 -17.32
N VAL A 387 -3.18 -11.01 -16.15
CA VAL A 387 -3.26 -9.98 -15.11
C VAL A 387 -2.50 -10.46 -13.87
N ALA A 388 -1.71 -9.57 -13.30
CA ALA A 388 -1.02 -9.75 -12.03
C ALA A 388 -1.98 -9.46 -10.88
N ILE A 389 -2.60 -10.51 -10.33
CA ILE A 389 -3.61 -10.36 -9.28
C ILE A 389 -2.94 -10.60 -7.95
N LYS A 390 -3.05 -9.62 -7.06
CA LYS A 390 -2.63 -9.77 -5.68
C LYS A 390 -3.64 -10.66 -4.96
N VAL A 391 -3.16 -11.78 -4.44
CA VAL A 391 -3.94 -12.70 -3.60
C VAL A 391 -3.31 -12.78 -2.22
N VAL A 392 -4.17 -12.98 -1.22
CA VAL A 392 -3.71 -13.27 0.14
C VAL A 392 -3.49 -14.77 0.26
N GLN A 393 -2.35 -15.17 0.81
CA GLN A 393 -2.04 -16.54 1.15
C GLN A 393 -2.05 -16.71 2.67
N ILE A 394 -2.68 -17.78 3.16
CA ILE A 394 -2.64 -18.21 4.56
C ILE A 394 -1.70 -19.42 4.71
N SER A 395 -0.93 -19.46 5.79
CA SER A 395 -0.06 -20.59 6.12
C SER A 395 -0.86 -21.87 6.38
N THR A 396 -0.48 -22.97 5.72
CA THR A 396 -1.09 -24.28 5.94
C THR A 396 -0.91 -24.77 7.38
N ILE A 397 0.24 -24.44 8.00
CA ILE A 397 0.52 -24.80 9.41
C ILE A 397 -0.47 -24.11 10.34
N PHE A 398 -0.72 -22.80 10.11
CA PHE A 398 -1.69 -22.05 10.88
C PHE A 398 -3.10 -22.66 10.77
N LEU A 399 -3.52 -23.05 9.57
CA LEU A 399 -4.82 -23.71 9.36
C LEU A 399 -4.91 -25.05 10.11
N ILE A 400 -3.85 -25.87 10.09
CA ILE A 400 -3.82 -27.15 10.80
C ILE A 400 -3.95 -26.93 12.32
N VAL A 401 -3.15 -26.03 12.90
CA VAL A 401 -3.18 -25.76 14.35
C VAL A 401 -4.54 -25.20 14.77
N THR A 402 -5.07 -24.24 14.01
CA THR A 402 -6.37 -23.61 14.29
C THR A 402 -7.51 -24.62 14.18
N SER A 403 -7.48 -25.49 13.15
CA SER A 403 -8.45 -26.57 12.98
C SER A 403 -8.39 -27.56 14.15
N PHE A 404 -7.19 -27.99 14.56
CA PHE A 404 -7.01 -28.89 15.68
C PHE A 404 -7.56 -28.31 16.99
N VAL A 405 -7.25 -27.05 17.31
CA VAL A 405 -7.77 -26.35 18.50
C VAL A 405 -9.30 -26.23 18.43
N THR A 406 -9.85 -25.94 17.26
CA THR A 406 -11.31 -25.84 17.06
C THR A 406 -11.98 -27.18 17.34
N VAL A 407 -11.45 -28.29 16.81
CA VAL A 407 -11.98 -29.64 17.06
C VAL A 407 -11.93 -29.99 18.55
N LEU A 408 -10.83 -29.70 19.26
CA LEU A 408 -10.74 -29.93 20.70
C LEU A 408 -11.78 -29.11 21.49
N THR A 409 -11.99 -27.86 21.08
CA THR A 409 -12.98 -26.97 21.72
C THR A 409 -14.40 -27.47 21.48
N LEU A 410 -14.71 -27.96 20.28
CA LEU A 410 -16.00 -28.57 19.96
C LEU A 410 -16.22 -29.87 20.73
N LEU A 411 -15.23 -30.75 20.82
CA LEU A 411 -15.30 -31.99 21.60
C LEU A 411 -15.51 -31.70 23.09
N GLY A 412 -14.79 -30.71 23.63
CA GLY A 412 -14.97 -30.26 25.00
C GLY A 412 -16.38 -29.70 25.21
N SER A 413 -16.87 -28.84 24.33
CA SER A 413 -18.23 -28.28 24.39
C SER A 413 -19.31 -29.36 24.31
N PHE A 414 -19.13 -30.35 23.44
CA PHE A 414 -20.01 -31.50 23.32
C PHE A 414 -20.02 -32.33 24.61
N SER A 415 -18.85 -32.56 25.22
CA SER A 415 -18.75 -33.26 26.50
C SER A 415 -19.44 -32.50 27.64
N LEU A 416 -19.35 -31.16 27.65
CA LEU A 416 -20.07 -30.30 28.59
C LEU A 416 -21.60 -30.44 28.41
N GLY A 417 -22.06 -30.51 27.17
CA GLY A 417 -23.47 -30.72 26.83
C GLY A 417 -24.00 -32.08 27.29
N ILE A 418 -23.29 -33.17 26.99
CA ILE A 418 -23.65 -34.51 27.47
C ILE A 418 -23.70 -34.53 29.01
N PHE A 419 -22.71 -33.94 29.66
CA PHE A 419 -22.68 -33.88 31.12
C PHE A 419 -23.91 -33.15 31.69
N ALA A 420 -24.27 -32.00 31.11
CA ALA A 420 -25.44 -31.23 31.53
C ALA A 420 -26.74 -32.03 31.40
N VAL A 421 -26.89 -32.81 30.33
CA VAL A 421 -28.07 -33.66 30.12
C VAL A 421 -28.09 -34.87 31.06
N CYS A 422 -26.97 -35.60 31.16
CA CYS A 422 -26.91 -36.83 31.94
C CYS A 422 -26.88 -36.61 33.46
N HIS A 423 -26.37 -35.48 33.92
CA HIS A 423 -26.16 -35.17 35.35
C HIS A 423 -26.85 -33.87 35.75
N ASN A 424 -28.04 -33.62 35.21
CA ASN A 424 -28.79 -32.38 35.44
C ASN A 424 -29.02 -32.10 36.94
N ASP A 425 -29.25 -33.14 37.75
CA ASP A 425 -29.42 -33.02 39.20
C ASP A 425 -28.16 -32.51 39.89
N VAL A 426 -26.98 -32.90 39.41
CA VAL A 426 -25.68 -32.42 39.93
C VAL A 426 -25.44 -30.98 39.46
N VAL A 427 -25.76 -30.67 38.21
CA VAL A 427 -25.55 -29.34 37.62
C VAL A 427 -26.45 -28.27 38.22
N THR A 428 -27.66 -28.64 38.63
CA THR A 428 -28.62 -27.75 39.31
C THR A 428 -28.32 -27.59 40.81
N SER A 429 -27.78 -28.63 41.46
CA SER A 429 -27.44 -28.59 42.89
C SER A 429 -26.06 -27.99 43.18
N THR A 430 -25.15 -27.96 42.20
CA THR A 430 -23.79 -27.43 42.41
C THR A 430 -23.68 -25.97 41.94
N PRO A 431 -23.13 -25.07 42.78
CA PRO A 431 -22.97 -23.66 42.45
C PRO A 431 -22.04 -23.47 41.24
N GLN A 432 -22.52 -22.77 40.21
CA GLN A 432 -21.91 -22.74 38.87
C GLN A 432 -20.82 -21.66 38.70
N SER A 433 -20.72 -20.73 39.64
CA SER A 433 -19.71 -19.67 39.64
C SER A 433 -18.99 -19.54 40.98
N LYS A 434 -17.82 -18.90 40.96
CA LYS A 434 -17.08 -18.52 42.18
C LYS A 434 -17.95 -17.68 43.13
N LEU A 435 -18.80 -16.82 42.57
CA LEU A 435 -19.76 -16.01 43.31
C LEU A 435 -20.82 -16.89 43.97
N ASP A 436 -21.36 -17.90 43.27
CA ASP A 436 -22.34 -18.82 43.85
C ASP A 436 -21.74 -19.62 45.00
N TRP A 437 -20.47 -20.05 44.89
CA TRP A 437 -19.74 -20.69 45.98
C TRP A 437 -19.57 -19.75 47.18
N MET A 438 -19.19 -18.49 46.94
CA MET A 438 -19.10 -17.48 47.99
C MET A 438 -20.46 -17.24 48.65
N MET A 439 -21.54 -17.13 47.86
CA MET A 439 -22.89 -16.90 48.36
C MET A 439 -23.38 -18.09 49.20
N GLN A 440 -23.13 -19.32 48.77
CA GLN A 440 -23.43 -20.51 49.57
C GLN A 440 -22.59 -20.60 50.85
N SER A 441 -21.33 -20.17 50.82
CA SER A 441 -20.48 -20.12 52.02
C SER A 441 -20.99 -19.09 53.05
N ILE A 442 -21.50 -17.94 52.58
CA ILE A 442 -22.11 -16.90 53.42
C ILE A 442 -23.46 -17.40 53.96
N GLN A 443 -24.31 -17.97 53.11
CA GLN A 443 -25.62 -18.50 53.53
C GLN A 443 -25.52 -19.67 54.53
N SER A 444 -24.50 -20.52 54.39
CA SER A 444 -24.21 -21.59 55.35
C SER A 444 -23.66 -21.06 56.67
N HIS A 445 -22.87 -19.97 56.65
CA HIS A 445 -22.48 -19.24 57.87
C HIS A 445 -23.67 -18.61 58.59
N SER A 446 -24.60 -18.00 57.85
CA SER A 446 -25.81 -17.41 58.41
C SER A 446 -26.83 -18.43 58.96
N ARG A 447 -26.67 -19.71 58.60
CA ARG A 447 -27.52 -20.83 59.06
C ARG A 447 -26.87 -21.69 60.15
N SER A 448 -25.80 -21.24 60.79
CA SER A 448 -25.28 -21.95 61.96
C SER A 448 -26.39 -22.04 63.02
N PRO A 449 -26.76 -23.25 63.51
CA PRO A 449 -27.72 -23.37 64.58
C PRO A 449 -27.09 -22.74 65.82
N VAL A 450 -27.57 -21.54 66.14
CA VAL A 450 -27.24 -20.85 67.36
C VAL A 450 -27.71 -21.75 68.50
N ASP A 451 -26.78 -22.32 69.27
CA ASP A 451 -27.14 -23.04 70.48
C ASP A 451 -27.90 -22.08 71.42
N SER A 452 -28.68 -22.60 72.34
CA SER A 452 -29.51 -21.89 73.34
C SER A 452 -28.83 -20.77 74.15
N LYS A 453 -27.51 -20.57 73.95
CA LYS A 453 -26.68 -19.51 74.57
C LYS A 453 -26.03 -18.55 73.57
N GLY A 454 -26.47 -18.49 72.31
CA GLY A 454 -26.04 -17.41 71.41
C GLY A 454 -24.63 -17.53 70.83
N ARG A 455 -23.99 -18.71 70.83
CA ARG A 455 -22.61 -18.87 70.32
C ARG A 455 -22.55 -19.73 69.05
N PRO A 456 -21.76 -19.33 68.03
CA PRO A 456 -21.53 -20.14 66.85
C PRO A 456 -20.71 -21.40 67.20
N ARG A 457 -21.24 -22.58 66.86
CA ARG A 457 -20.59 -23.87 67.10
C ARG A 457 -19.63 -24.19 65.95
N TRP A 458 -18.34 -23.96 66.15
CA TRP A 458 -17.30 -24.46 65.27
C TRP A 458 -16.91 -25.88 65.69
N SER A 459 -17.39 -26.90 64.99
CA SER A 459 -16.85 -28.26 65.14
C SER A 459 -15.58 -28.39 64.32
N VAL A 460 -14.44 -27.97 64.89
CA VAL A 460 -13.13 -28.44 64.44
C VAL A 460 -12.93 -29.81 65.07
N SER A 461 -12.89 -30.86 64.25
CA SER A 461 -12.54 -32.20 64.69
C SER A 461 -11.12 -32.20 65.25
N ALA A 462 -10.98 -32.23 66.57
CA ALA A 462 -9.68 -32.40 67.23
C ALA A 462 -9.19 -33.85 67.04
N PRO A 463 -7.88 -34.08 66.80
CA PRO A 463 -7.30 -35.42 66.77
C PRO A 463 -7.29 -36.04 68.18
N PRO A 464 -7.22 -37.38 68.29
CA PRO A 464 -7.38 -38.07 69.57
C PRO A 464 -6.21 -37.84 70.53
N VAL A 465 -6.58 -37.68 71.79
CA VAL A 465 -5.75 -37.39 72.97
C VAL A 465 -4.76 -38.52 73.28
N GLY A 466 -3.49 -38.16 73.43
CA GLY A 466 -2.45 -38.96 74.10
C GLY A 466 -1.84 -38.16 75.25
N SER A 467 -1.60 -38.83 76.38
CA SER A 467 -1.33 -38.33 77.74
C SER A 467 -0.04 -37.49 77.92
N PRO A 468 0.08 -36.71 79.02
CA PRO A 468 1.10 -35.67 79.22
C PRO A 468 2.38 -36.21 79.91
N PRO A 469 3.49 -35.44 80.00
CA PRO A 469 3.69 -34.65 81.23
C PRO A 469 4.54 -33.37 81.13
N ALA A 470 4.52 -32.66 82.27
CA ALA A 470 5.59 -31.87 82.90
C ALA A 470 5.70 -30.36 82.61
N TYR A 471 5.38 -29.62 83.68
CA TYR A 471 5.57 -28.20 83.91
C TYR A 471 7.03 -27.74 83.75
N ALA A 472 7.22 -26.57 83.15
CA ALA A 472 8.33 -25.67 83.46
C ALA A 472 7.85 -24.21 83.31
N SER A 473 8.40 -23.38 84.18
CA SER A 473 7.97 -22.06 84.63
C SER A 473 8.04 -20.90 83.64
N VAL A 474 7.20 -19.91 83.93
CA VAL A 474 7.10 -18.51 83.48
C VAL A 474 8.47 -17.77 83.51
N PRO A 475 8.68 -16.72 82.70
CA PRO A 475 8.51 -15.37 83.25
C PRO A 475 7.72 -14.39 82.36
N GLN A 476 7.13 -13.43 83.07
CA GLN A 476 6.36 -12.26 82.65
C GLN A 476 7.12 -11.32 81.71
N TYR A 477 6.40 -10.69 80.78
CA TYR A 477 6.65 -9.34 80.24
C TYR A 477 5.26 -8.72 79.96
N VAL A 478 4.75 -7.87 80.86
CA VAL A 478 4.85 -6.39 80.88
C VAL A 478 4.13 -5.73 79.71
N ALA A 479 3.11 -4.95 80.09
CA ALA A 479 2.25 -4.12 79.27
C ALA A 479 3.02 -2.98 78.57
N GLY A 480 2.50 -2.57 77.42
CA GLY A 480 2.86 -1.34 76.73
C GLY A 480 1.62 -0.83 75.99
N ASP A 481 1.24 0.38 76.35
CA ASP A 481 -0.01 1.06 76.09
C ASP A 481 -0.25 1.49 74.62
N ASP A 482 -1.53 1.73 74.35
CA ASP A 482 -2.12 2.83 73.57
C ASP A 482 -1.43 3.33 72.29
N GLU A 483 -2.16 3.26 71.17
CA GLU A 483 -2.59 4.49 70.51
C GLU A 483 -3.79 4.26 69.58
N ALA A 484 -4.78 5.10 69.77
CA ALA A 484 -5.99 5.24 68.98
C ALA A 484 -5.69 5.87 67.61
N TYR A 485 -6.53 5.60 66.60
CA TYR A 485 -7.24 6.67 65.88
C TYR A 485 -8.38 6.08 65.04
N ASN A 486 -9.59 6.41 65.48
CA ASN A 486 -10.84 6.34 64.73
C ASN A 486 -10.83 7.42 63.64
N VAL A 487 -11.13 7.07 62.39
CA VAL A 487 -11.73 8.01 61.43
C VAL A 487 -12.96 7.35 60.82
N SER A 488 -14.08 7.88 61.25
CA SER A 488 -15.44 7.76 60.76
C SER A 488 -15.57 8.13 59.27
N SER A 489 -16.10 7.23 58.44
CA SER A 489 -16.66 7.58 57.14
C SER A 489 -18.17 7.71 57.27
N ASN A 490 -18.63 8.96 57.08
CA ASN A 490 -20.01 9.36 57.02
C ASN A 490 -20.73 8.68 55.86
N GLN A 491 -21.98 8.36 56.15
CA GLN A 491 -22.99 7.76 55.31
C GLN A 491 -23.76 8.90 54.65
N ASP A 492 -23.77 8.97 53.32
CA ASP A 492 -24.78 9.73 52.59
C ASP A 492 -25.40 8.88 51.48
N ASN A 493 -26.68 8.61 51.72
CA ASN A 493 -27.67 8.18 50.75
C ASN A 493 -27.71 9.16 49.57
N ASN A 494 -27.77 8.64 48.34
CA ASN A 494 -28.88 9.05 47.49
C ASN A 494 -29.19 8.07 46.36
N ASN A 495 -30.50 7.89 46.19
CA ASN A 495 -31.18 6.95 45.33
C ASN A 495 -31.37 7.50 43.91
N ASN A 496 -31.36 6.53 42.98
CA ASN A 496 -32.26 6.35 41.83
C ASN A 496 -32.29 7.30 40.61
N ASN A 497 -32.09 6.60 39.48
CA ASN A 497 -32.85 6.64 38.23
C ASN A 497 -32.76 7.89 37.34
N ASN A 498 -32.15 7.71 36.16
CA ASN A 498 -32.91 7.84 34.92
C ASN A 498 -32.25 7.15 33.73
N THR A 499 -33.10 6.40 33.03
CA THR A 499 -32.91 5.71 31.76
C THR A 499 -33.05 6.72 30.60
N THR A 500 -32.39 6.43 29.47
CA THR A 500 -32.53 6.94 28.08
C THR A 500 -31.34 7.73 27.55
N GLY A 501 -30.68 7.17 26.53
CA GLY A 501 -29.60 7.82 25.80
C GLY A 501 -29.22 7.04 24.55
N ARG A 502 -29.74 7.50 23.40
CA ARG A 502 -29.41 7.07 22.04
C ARG A 502 -27.89 6.97 21.81
N PHE A 503 -27.43 5.86 21.24
CA PHE A 503 -26.09 5.78 20.65
C PHE A 503 -26.10 6.43 19.28
N LEU A 504 -25.43 7.60 19.17
CA LEU A 504 -24.93 8.15 17.92
C LEU A 504 -23.49 7.69 17.75
N PHE A 505 -23.22 7.04 16.61
CA PHE A 505 -21.87 6.78 16.13
C PHE A 505 -21.19 8.13 15.84
N SER A 506 -19.99 8.33 16.40
CA SER A 506 -19.10 9.40 15.99
C SER A 506 -17.71 8.83 15.69
N ASP A 507 -17.16 9.34 14.60
CA ASP A 507 -15.96 8.94 13.90
C ASP A 507 -14.71 8.90 14.78
N TRP A 508 -13.93 7.83 14.64
CA TRP A 508 -12.54 7.76 15.08
C TRP A 508 -11.62 7.69 13.85
N ARG A 509 -10.97 8.82 13.52
CA ARG A 509 -9.78 8.86 12.66
C ARG A 509 -8.52 8.74 13.53
N PRO A 510 -7.57 7.84 13.22
CA PRO A 510 -6.27 7.86 13.86
C PRO A 510 -5.36 8.93 13.24
N ARG A 511 -4.77 9.74 14.12
CA ARG A 511 -3.76 10.76 13.86
C ARG A 511 -2.40 10.07 13.61
N GLN A 512 -1.81 10.28 12.44
CA GLN A 512 -0.44 9.84 12.12
C GLN A 512 0.58 10.62 12.94
N SER A 513 1.38 9.93 13.76
CA SER A 513 2.59 10.47 14.38
C SER A 513 3.81 10.11 13.54
N ARG A 514 4.41 11.13 12.92
CA ARG A 514 5.65 11.08 12.14
C ARG A 514 6.81 11.38 13.09
N SER A 515 7.67 10.39 13.35
CA SER A 515 9.00 10.62 13.93
C SER A 515 9.90 9.42 13.65
N GLN A 516 10.75 9.51 12.63
CA GLN A 516 12.00 8.76 12.57
C GLN A 516 13.08 9.70 12.02
N GLN A 517 13.95 10.10 12.95
CA GLN A 517 15.26 10.69 12.69
C GLN A 517 16.18 9.60 12.13
N SER A 518 16.95 9.94 11.10
CA SER A 518 18.16 9.21 10.72
C SER A 518 19.39 10.08 11.01
N PRO A 519 20.52 9.49 11.43
CA PRO A 519 21.70 10.22 11.89
C PRO A 519 22.58 10.69 10.73
N ALA A 520 23.16 11.88 10.89
CA ALA A 520 24.17 12.45 10.02
C ALA A 520 25.55 11.82 10.31
N VAL A 521 26.26 11.42 9.26
CA VAL A 521 27.70 11.14 9.28
C VAL A 521 28.40 12.33 8.62
N GLY A 522 29.34 12.93 9.35
CA GLY A 522 30.01 14.16 8.98
C GLY A 522 31.15 13.99 7.96
N ALA A 523 31.40 15.07 7.22
CA ALA A 523 32.67 15.35 6.56
C ALA A 523 33.13 16.76 6.98
N PRO A 524 34.45 17.02 7.13
CA PRO A 524 34.96 18.24 7.73
C PRO A 524 35.28 19.34 6.71
N GLY A 525 34.86 20.57 7.04
CA GLY A 525 35.72 21.74 7.20
C GLY A 525 36.38 22.41 5.98
N SER A 526 35.88 23.61 5.63
CA SER A 526 36.64 24.87 5.42
C SER A 526 35.64 26.00 5.12
N THR A 527 35.46 26.99 6.02
CA THR A 527 36.00 28.38 5.97
C THR A 527 35.76 29.08 4.61
N GLU A 528 35.21 30.29 4.48
CA GLU A 528 35.00 31.43 5.38
C GLU A 528 34.11 32.47 4.66
N LEU A 529 33.39 33.28 5.45
CA LEU A 529 32.97 34.67 5.23
C LEU A 529 32.39 35.14 3.87
N SER A 530 31.13 35.61 3.89
CA SER A 530 30.82 37.05 3.73
C SER A 530 29.34 37.36 4.04
N ARG A 531 29.10 38.58 4.54
CA ARG A 531 27.87 39.07 5.20
C ARG A 531 26.92 39.83 4.24
N PHE A 532 25.66 39.90 4.69
CA PHE A 532 24.58 40.90 4.45
C PHE A 532 23.69 40.77 3.19
N PRO A 533 22.45 41.33 3.21
CA PRO A 533 21.43 41.35 4.27
C PRO A 533 20.05 40.82 3.79
N ASP A 534 19.18 40.59 4.77
CA ASP A 534 17.73 40.41 4.63
C ASP A 534 17.08 41.42 3.67
N ASN A 535 16.22 40.91 2.79
CA ASN A 535 15.14 41.70 2.20
C ASN A 535 13.87 40.85 2.03
N SER A 536 12.91 41.17 2.91
CA SER A 536 11.47 41.25 2.65
C SER A 536 10.84 40.19 1.73
N LEU A 537 10.13 39.27 2.38
CA LEU A 537 8.97 38.55 1.85
C LEU A 537 8.03 39.50 1.08
N ARG A 538 7.94 39.32 -0.24
CA ARG A 538 6.80 39.78 -1.04
C ARG A 538 6.01 38.55 -1.49
N SER A 539 4.75 38.59 -1.10
CA SER A 539 3.65 37.72 -1.50
C SER A 539 3.60 37.51 -3.02
N VAL A 540 3.57 36.25 -3.43
CA VAL A 540 3.26 35.80 -4.79
C VAL A 540 1.73 35.83 -4.96
N PRO A 541 1.15 36.49 -5.98
CA PRO A 541 -0.27 36.36 -6.28
C PRO A 541 -0.54 35.06 -7.05
N SER A 542 -1.53 34.32 -6.58
CA SER A 542 -2.16 33.19 -7.27
C SER A 542 -2.88 33.69 -8.53
N TYR A 543 -2.47 33.23 -9.71
CA TYR A 543 -3.24 33.40 -10.94
C TYR A 543 -4.25 32.26 -11.07
N THR A 544 -5.54 32.61 -10.97
CA THR A 544 -6.67 31.80 -11.41
C THR A 544 -6.89 32.05 -12.90
N SER A 545 -6.90 30.99 -13.71
CA SER A 545 -7.29 31.07 -15.13
C SER A 545 -8.81 30.92 -15.24
N ASP A 546 -9.50 31.98 -15.63
CA ASP A 546 -10.86 31.93 -16.14
C ASP A 546 -10.93 32.66 -17.48
N GLN A 547 -11.78 32.11 -18.35
CA GLN A 547 -12.38 32.70 -19.56
C GLN A 547 -11.49 32.96 -20.79
N PHE A 548 -11.74 32.15 -21.83
CA PHE A 548 -11.83 32.66 -23.19
C PHE A 548 -13.17 32.20 -23.81
N ASP A 549 -14.10 33.15 -23.88
CA ASP A 549 -15.19 33.18 -24.85
C ASP A 549 -14.63 33.75 -26.17
N THR A 550 -14.88 33.09 -27.29
CA THR A 550 -14.73 33.71 -28.62
C THR A 550 -15.98 33.45 -29.44
N THR A 551 -16.82 34.47 -29.52
CA THR A 551 -17.80 34.70 -30.57
C THR A 551 -17.12 35.34 -31.78
N SER A 552 -17.33 34.78 -32.98
CA SER A 552 -17.37 35.59 -34.21
C SER A 552 -18.23 34.89 -35.27
N ASP A 553 -19.38 35.50 -35.54
CA ASP A 553 -20.32 35.20 -36.62
C ASP A 553 -19.90 35.83 -37.96
N ALA A 554 -20.58 35.32 -39.01
CA ALA A 554 -20.81 35.83 -40.38
C ALA A 554 -19.88 35.25 -41.48
N ALA A 555 -20.33 34.23 -42.25
CA ALA A 555 -21.29 34.25 -43.39
C ALA A 555 -20.61 34.71 -44.71
N THR A 556 -20.72 34.07 -45.88
CA THR A 556 -21.91 33.59 -46.64
C THR A 556 -21.38 32.73 -47.81
N ALA A 557 -21.83 31.49 -48.02
CA ALA A 557 -22.88 31.02 -48.95
C ALA A 557 -22.48 30.70 -50.41
N THR A 558 -22.70 29.43 -50.79
CA THR A 558 -23.28 28.83 -52.03
C THR A 558 -22.76 27.37 -52.06
N GLY A 559 -23.51 26.28 -52.23
CA GLY A 559 -24.91 26.01 -52.56
C GLY A 559 -24.91 24.70 -53.36
N ALA A 560 -25.47 23.60 -52.84
CA ALA A 560 -25.98 22.44 -53.61
C ALA A 560 -26.56 21.35 -52.70
N THR A 561 -27.90 21.34 -52.64
CA THR A 561 -28.86 20.23 -52.65
C THR A 561 -28.33 18.79 -52.77
N LEU A 562 -28.80 17.86 -51.91
CA LEU A 562 -29.79 16.80 -52.21
C LEU A 562 -29.61 15.55 -51.29
N MET A 563 -30.75 15.05 -50.77
CA MET A 563 -31.15 13.68 -50.37
C MET A 563 -30.05 12.59 -50.21
N MET A 564 -30.11 11.70 -49.22
CA MET A 564 -31.19 10.72 -49.05
C MET A 564 -30.97 9.88 -47.77
N MET A 565 -32.06 9.32 -47.28
CA MET A 565 -32.18 8.26 -46.26
C MET A 565 -31.05 7.22 -46.27
N ILE A 566 -30.54 6.87 -45.08
CA ILE A 566 -30.78 5.60 -44.35
C ILE A 566 -30.38 5.85 -42.88
#